data_AF-A0A9X3CE86-F1
#
_entry.id   AF-A0A9X3CE86-F1
#
_cell.length_a   1.000
_cell.length_b   1.000
_cell.length_c   1.000
_cell.angle_alpha   90.00
_cell.angle_beta   90.00
_cell.angle_gamma   90.00
#
_symmetry.space_group_name_H-M   'P 1'
#
loop_
_entity.id
_entity.type
_entity.pdbx_description
1 polymer ?
#
loop_
_entity_poly.entity_id
_entity_poly.type
_entity_poly.pdbx_seq_one_letter_code
_entity_poly.pdbx_strand_id
1 'polypeptide(L)'
;MGIFHLALVLIFSVLAVLLILFGFGWKAFIAAAFIIALCFAIYCYLEQQISQEGHSKVFHHLRAVILPELLQQLKFSYKACSQSVNQTTQLYEDLNQHVERAQATLQQDTIDVEQLQQDIDSLNSTCERMFALHQVSEKNLQCQLGVMESMTMLLERIQKVEQGEGYWSEEEVLEQLREIEMRTQAIQQHLGEKARNEQNID
;
A
#
# COMPACT_ATOMS: atom_id res chain seq x y z
N MET A 1 -26.86 -24.88 7.36
CA MET A 1 -27.82 -26.02 7.36
C MET A 1 -29.04 -25.84 6.47
N GLY A 2 -29.55 -24.62 6.21
CA GLY A 2 -30.78 -24.43 5.41
C GLY A 2 -30.70 -24.88 3.95
N ILE A 3 -29.57 -24.65 3.27
CA ILE A 3 -29.42 -24.90 1.83
C ILE A 3 -29.41 -26.40 1.51
N PHE A 4 -28.72 -27.20 2.32
CA PHE A 4 -28.67 -28.66 2.15
C PHE A 4 -30.05 -29.28 2.32
N HIS A 5 -30.83 -28.82 3.30
CA HIS A 5 -32.20 -29.31 3.52
C HIS A 5 -33.12 -28.94 2.34
N LEU A 6 -32.96 -27.74 1.78
CA LEU A 6 -33.74 -27.28 0.63
C LEU A 6 -33.40 -28.07 -0.65
N ALA A 7 -32.12 -28.36 -0.88
CA ALA A 7 -31.67 -29.22 -1.98
C ALA A 7 -32.23 -30.64 -1.86
N LEU A 8 -32.22 -31.21 -0.65
CA LEU A 8 -32.74 -32.55 -0.38
C LEU A 8 -34.26 -32.61 -0.64
N VAL A 9 -35.01 -31.61 -0.17
CA VAL A 9 -36.45 -31.50 -0.43
C VAL A 9 -36.75 -31.39 -1.93
N LEU A 10 -35.96 -30.61 -2.67
CA LEU A 10 -36.14 -30.41 -4.11
C LEU A 10 -35.84 -31.70 -4.89
N ILE A 11 -34.77 -32.42 -4.54
CA ILE A 11 -34.43 -33.70 -5.16
C ILE A 11 -35.53 -34.74 -4.91
N PHE A 12 -36.01 -34.88 -3.67
CA PHE A 12 -37.09 -35.82 -3.35
C PHE A 12 -38.42 -35.44 -4.03
N SER A 13 -38.74 -34.15 -4.12
CA SER A 13 -39.93 -33.67 -4.82
C SER A 13 -39.87 -34.00 -6.32
N VAL A 14 -38.72 -33.79 -6.97
CA VAL A 14 -38.53 -34.10 -8.40
C VAL A 14 -38.58 -35.62 -8.63
N LEU A 15 -37.97 -36.41 -7.75
CA LEU A 15 -38.00 -37.87 -7.81
C LEU A 15 -39.44 -38.41 -7.68
N ALA A 16 -40.23 -37.86 -6.76
CA ALA A 16 -41.62 -38.24 -6.56
C ALA A 16 -42.49 -37.95 -7.79
N VAL A 17 -42.33 -36.77 -8.40
CA VAL A 17 -43.04 -36.40 -9.64
C VAL A 17 -42.67 -37.32 -10.81
N LEU A 18 -41.39 -37.68 -10.95
CA LEU A 18 -40.94 -38.61 -12.00
C LEU A 18 -41.49 -40.02 -11.83
N LEU A 19 -41.55 -40.52 -10.59
CA LEU A 19 -42.13 -41.83 -10.28
C LEU A 19 -43.64 -41.87 -10.57
N ILE A 20 -44.35 -40.76 -10.34
CA ILE A 20 -45.79 -40.65 -10.65
C ILE A 20 -46.03 -40.60 -12.16
N LEU A 21 -45.22 -39.84 -12.91
CA LEU A 21 -45.41 -39.64 -14.36
C LEU A 21 -44.99 -40.83 -15.22
N PHE A 22 -43.90 -41.52 -14.86
CA PHE A 22 -43.30 -42.56 -15.70
C PHE A 22 -43.42 -43.97 -15.12
N GLY A 23 -43.90 -44.11 -13.88
CA GLY A 23 -44.01 -45.38 -13.16
C GLY A 23 -42.65 -45.97 -12.75
N PHE A 24 -42.70 -47.14 -12.11
CA PHE A 24 -41.50 -47.88 -11.69
C PHE A 24 -40.89 -48.65 -12.87
N GLY A 25 -40.06 -47.97 -13.68
CA GLY A 25 -39.39 -48.56 -14.83
C GLY A 25 -37.94 -48.11 -14.96
N TRP A 26 -37.09 -48.92 -15.63
CA TRP A 26 -35.65 -48.64 -15.75
C TRP A 26 -35.34 -47.28 -16.40
N LYS A 27 -36.24 -46.77 -17.26
CA LYS A 27 -36.14 -45.44 -17.87
C LYS A 27 -36.27 -44.30 -16.84
N ALA A 28 -37.14 -44.47 -15.84
CA ALA A 28 -37.32 -43.50 -14.76
C ALA A 28 -36.07 -43.46 -13.86
N PHE A 29 -35.44 -44.61 -13.62
CA PHE A 29 -34.16 -44.67 -12.89
C PHE A 29 -33.03 -43.94 -13.62
N ILE A 30 -32.92 -44.08 -14.94
CA ILE A 30 -31.92 -43.34 -15.73
C ILE A 30 -32.18 -41.84 -15.71
N ALA A 31 -33.44 -41.43 -15.89
CA ALA A 31 -33.81 -40.02 -15.81
C ALA A 31 -33.48 -39.42 -14.43
N ALA A 32 -33.79 -40.15 -13.35
CA ALA A 32 -33.45 -39.74 -11.99
C ALA A 32 -31.94 -39.64 -11.77
N ALA A 33 -31.16 -40.63 -12.23
CA ALA A 33 -29.69 -40.59 -12.12
C ALA A 33 -29.09 -39.39 -12.86
N PHE A 34 -29.62 -39.06 -14.04
CA PHE A 34 -29.16 -37.90 -14.82
C PHE A 34 -29.48 -36.57 -14.11
N ILE A 35 -30.68 -36.46 -13.52
CA ILE A 35 -31.09 -35.27 -12.78
C ILE A 35 -30.26 -35.11 -11.50
N ILE A 36 -30.01 -36.20 -10.77
CA ILE A 36 -29.16 -36.16 -9.58
C ILE A 36 -27.73 -35.75 -9.96
N ALA A 37 -27.17 -36.30 -11.04
CA ALA A 37 -25.85 -35.91 -11.53
C ALA A 37 -25.79 -34.43 -11.96
N LEU A 38 -26.84 -33.93 -12.63
CA LEU A 38 -26.96 -32.52 -13.02
C LEU A 38 -27.06 -31.61 -11.79
N CYS A 39 -27.91 -31.96 -10.82
CA CYS A 39 -28.05 -31.21 -9.57
C CYS A 39 -26.74 -31.21 -8.75
N PHE A 40 -26.02 -32.34 -8.73
CA PHE A 40 -24.72 -32.43 -8.08
C PHE A 40 -23.67 -31.56 -8.79
N ALA A 41 -23.63 -31.57 -10.13
CA ALA A 41 -22.75 -30.69 -10.90
C ALA A 41 -23.07 -29.20 -10.69
N ILE A 42 -24.35 -28.84 -10.64
CA ILE A 42 -24.80 -27.47 -10.35
C ILE A 42 -24.46 -27.08 -8.90
N TYR A 43 -24.60 -28.00 -7.95
CA TYR A 43 -24.19 -27.78 -6.57
C TYR A 43 -22.69 -27.53 -6.45
N CYS A 44 -21.85 -28.37 -7.07
CA CYS A 44 -20.41 -28.16 -7.10
C CYS A 44 -20.02 -26.83 -7.78
N TYR A 45 -20.73 -26.45 -8.85
CA TYR A 45 -20.53 -25.16 -9.53
C TYR A 45 -20.92 -23.97 -8.64
N LEU A 46 -22.05 -24.06 -7.92
CA LEU A 46 -22.49 -23.02 -6.99
C LEU A 46 -21.61 -22.94 -5.74
N GLU A 47 -21.12 -24.07 -5.23
CA GLU A 47 -20.18 -24.12 -4.12
C GLU A 47 -18.83 -23.48 -4.50
N GLN A 48 -18.37 -23.69 -5.74
CA GLN A 48 -17.23 -22.96 -6.30
C GLN A 48 -17.50 -21.45 -6.43
N GLN A 49 -18.75 -21.06 -6.70
CA GLN A 49 -19.17 -19.66 -6.80
C GLN A 49 -19.36 -18.97 -5.44
N ILE A 50 -19.80 -19.70 -4.40
CA ILE A 50 -19.90 -19.20 -3.01
C ILE A 50 -18.50 -19.03 -2.39
N SER A 51 -17.52 -19.83 -2.80
CA SER A 51 -16.12 -19.56 -2.52
C SER A 51 -15.65 -18.18 -3.03
N GLN A 52 -16.32 -17.59 -4.04
CA GLN A 52 -16.07 -16.20 -4.48
C GLN A 52 -16.71 -15.11 -3.61
N GLU A 53 -17.69 -15.41 -2.74
CA GLU A 53 -18.30 -14.37 -1.88
C GLU A 53 -17.31 -13.83 -0.83
N GLY A 54 -16.34 -14.65 -0.40
CA GLY A 54 -15.21 -14.21 0.42
C GLY A 54 -14.32 -13.21 -0.32
N HIS A 55 -13.96 -13.51 -1.57
CA HIS A 55 -13.20 -12.61 -2.43
C HIS A 55 -13.92 -11.27 -2.63
N SER A 56 -15.24 -11.28 -2.83
CA SER A 56 -16.02 -10.05 -3.03
C SER A 56 -15.90 -9.06 -1.85
N LYS A 57 -15.94 -9.55 -0.61
CA LYS A 57 -15.77 -8.71 0.59
C LYS A 57 -14.35 -8.18 0.74
N VAL A 58 -13.34 -9.02 0.50
CA VAL A 58 -11.93 -8.63 0.54
C VAL A 58 -11.64 -7.55 -0.51
N PHE A 59 -12.06 -7.76 -1.76
CA PHE A 59 -11.89 -6.78 -2.83
C PHE A 59 -12.67 -5.49 -2.57
N HIS A 60 -13.88 -5.58 -2.00
CA HIS A 60 -14.66 -4.40 -1.65
C HIS A 60 -13.95 -3.58 -0.57
N HIS A 61 -13.47 -4.21 0.50
CA HIS A 61 -12.78 -3.51 1.59
C HIS A 61 -11.44 -2.94 1.15
N LEU A 62 -10.62 -3.73 0.43
CA LEU A 62 -9.35 -3.29 -0.14
C LEU A 62 -9.56 -2.05 -1.02
N ARG A 63 -10.59 -2.06 -1.87
CA ARG A 63 -10.92 -0.95 -2.77
C ARG A 63 -11.50 0.27 -2.04
N ALA A 64 -12.32 0.06 -1.01
CA ALA A 64 -13.07 1.13 -0.36
C ALA A 64 -12.28 1.87 0.73
N VAL A 65 -11.36 1.20 1.41
CA VAL A 65 -10.67 1.75 2.60
C VAL A 65 -9.15 1.80 2.39
N ILE A 66 -8.55 0.64 2.11
CA ILE A 66 -7.09 0.49 2.11
C ILE A 66 -6.44 1.19 0.91
N LEU A 67 -6.99 1.02 -0.30
CA LEU A 67 -6.45 1.65 -1.52
C LEU A 67 -6.48 3.18 -1.43
N PRO A 68 -7.60 3.82 -1.03
CA PRO A 68 -7.66 5.27 -0.87
C PRO A 68 -6.62 5.82 0.11
N GLU A 69 -6.42 5.18 1.27
CA GLU A 69 -5.44 5.61 2.27
C GLU A 69 -4.01 5.51 1.74
N LEU A 70 -3.63 4.38 1.14
CA LEU A 70 -2.32 4.19 0.53
C LEU A 70 -2.08 5.18 -0.61
N LEU A 71 -3.10 5.43 -1.45
CA LEU A 71 -3.01 6.37 -2.56
C LEU A 71 -2.89 7.82 -2.07
N GLN A 72 -3.54 8.16 -0.95
CA GLN A 72 -3.38 9.45 -0.29
C GLN A 72 -1.98 9.61 0.29
N GLN A 73 -1.45 8.60 1.00
CA GLN A 73 -0.09 8.61 1.53
C GLN A 73 0.95 8.72 0.41
N LEU A 74 0.76 8.00 -0.70
CA LEU A 74 1.62 8.08 -1.87
C LEU A 74 1.57 9.46 -2.54
N LYS A 75 0.38 10.04 -2.71
CA LYS A 75 0.22 11.41 -3.25
C LYS A 75 0.92 12.44 -2.37
N PHE A 76 0.75 12.33 -1.06
CA PHE A 76 1.42 13.21 -0.10
C PHE A 76 2.94 13.08 -0.21
N SER A 77 3.45 11.85 -0.21
CA SER A 77 4.87 11.56 -0.35
C SER A 77 5.44 12.06 -1.68
N TYR A 78 4.73 11.85 -2.79
CA TYR A 78 5.12 12.35 -4.11
C TYR A 78 5.20 13.88 -4.13
N LYS A 79 4.18 14.58 -3.59
CA LYS A 79 4.18 16.04 -3.51
C LYS A 79 5.34 16.56 -2.66
N ALA A 80 5.60 15.93 -1.51
CA ALA A 80 6.71 16.29 -0.64
C ALA A 80 8.07 16.06 -1.32
N CYS A 81 8.24 14.94 -2.01
CA CYS A 81 9.44 14.62 -2.78
C CYS A 81 9.66 15.63 -3.92
N SER A 82 8.63 15.91 -4.72
CA SER A 82 8.70 16.89 -5.80
C SER A 82 9.06 18.29 -5.30
N GLN A 83 8.46 18.72 -4.18
CA GLN A 83 8.82 19.99 -3.56
C GLN A 83 10.26 20.00 -3.05
N SER A 84 10.72 18.91 -2.42
CA SER A 84 12.10 18.78 -1.96
C SER A 84 13.08 18.86 -3.13
N VAL A 85 12.82 18.18 -4.25
CA VAL A 85 13.66 18.24 -5.44
C VAL A 85 13.76 19.67 -5.96
N ASN A 86 12.63 20.37 -6.09
CA ASN A 86 12.63 21.76 -6.55
C ASN A 86 13.44 22.68 -5.62
N GLN A 87 13.30 22.50 -4.31
CA GLN A 87 14.07 23.27 -3.32
C GLN A 87 15.57 22.94 -3.38
N THR A 88 15.95 21.68 -3.58
CA THR A 88 17.36 21.28 -3.75
C THR A 88 17.96 21.92 -4.99
N THR A 89 17.22 21.90 -6.10
CA THR A 89 17.68 22.53 -7.35
C THR A 89 17.91 24.01 -7.17
N GLN A 90 16.98 24.73 -6.54
CA GLN A 90 17.13 26.16 -6.24
C GLN A 90 18.34 26.44 -5.35
N LEU A 91 18.52 25.67 -4.27
CA LEU A 91 19.67 25.82 -3.38
C LEU A 91 21.00 25.52 -4.09
N TYR A 92 21.01 24.57 -5.02
CA TYR A 92 22.19 24.28 -5.82
C TYR A 92 22.53 25.42 -6.79
N GLU A 93 21.51 26.02 -7.41
CA GLU A 93 21.67 27.21 -8.25
C GLU A 93 22.20 28.39 -7.43
N ASP A 94 21.64 28.65 -6.24
CA ASP A 94 22.10 29.68 -5.31
C ASP A 94 23.55 29.44 -4.90
N LEU A 95 23.90 28.20 -4.52
CA LEU A 95 25.25 27.81 -4.14
C LEU A 95 26.23 28.06 -5.28
N ASN A 96 25.89 27.65 -6.51
CA ASN A 96 26.73 27.85 -7.67
C ASN A 96 26.97 29.34 -7.94
N GLN A 97 25.93 30.18 -7.83
CA GLN A 97 26.08 31.63 -7.96
C GLN A 97 26.99 32.24 -6.90
N HIS A 98 26.90 31.76 -5.65
CA HIS A 98 27.75 32.25 -4.57
C HIS A 98 29.22 31.82 -4.77
N VAL A 99 29.46 30.59 -5.24
CA VAL A 99 30.80 30.11 -5.60
C VAL A 99 31.39 30.95 -6.74
N GLU A 100 30.61 31.21 -7.80
CA GLU A 100 31.05 32.03 -8.94
C GLU A 100 31.42 33.45 -8.51
N ARG A 101 30.61 34.07 -7.63
CA ARG A 101 30.88 35.40 -7.07
C ARG A 101 32.14 35.42 -6.21
N ALA A 102 32.28 34.49 -5.28
CA ALA A 102 33.47 34.38 -4.43
C ALA A 102 34.74 34.15 -5.28
N GLN A 103 34.65 33.30 -6.30
CA GLN A 103 35.76 33.04 -7.22
C GLN A 103 36.14 34.27 -8.06
N ALA A 104 35.16 35.05 -8.52
CA ALA A 104 35.40 36.31 -9.21
C ALA A 104 36.09 37.34 -8.30
N THR A 105 35.66 37.46 -7.04
CA THR A 105 36.28 38.34 -6.04
C THR A 105 37.74 37.94 -5.76
N LEU A 106 38.04 36.64 -5.71
CA LEU A 106 39.40 36.11 -5.53
C LEU A 106 40.33 36.36 -6.73
N GLN A 107 39.78 36.59 -7.92
CA GLN A 107 40.55 36.85 -9.15
C GLN A 107 40.86 38.34 -9.36
N GLN A 108 40.37 39.23 -8.50
CA GLN A 108 40.65 40.66 -8.60
C GLN A 108 42.03 41.00 -8.02
N ASP A 109 42.72 41.99 -8.63
CA ASP A 109 44.04 42.48 -8.19
C ASP A 109 44.00 43.09 -6.77
N THR A 110 42.82 43.50 -6.31
CA THR A 110 42.58 44.00 -4.94
C THR A 110 41.38 43.24 -4.37
N ILE A 111 41.64 42.40 -3.36
CA ILE A 111 40.60 41.60 -2.72
C ILE A 111 39.84 42.50 -1.74
N ASP A 112 38.54 42.65 -1.97
CA ASP A 112 37.62 43.18 -0.97
C ASP A 112 37.29 42.07 0.04
N VAL A 113 37.95 42.13 1.20
CA VAL A 113 37.83 41.12 2.26
C VAL A 113 36.42 41.10 2.87
N GLU A 114 35.75 42.26 2.95
CA GLU A 114 34.38 42.33 3.49
C GLU A 114 33.40 41.64 2.54
N GLN A 115 33.53 41.90 1.23
CA GLN A 115 32.70 41.25 0.21
C GLN A 115 32.92 39.73 0.17
N LEU A 116 34.18 39.28 0.26
CA LEU A 116 34.51 37.85 0.30
C LEU A 116 33.93 37.16 1.55
N GLN A 117 34.01 37.82 2.71
CA GLN A 117 33.44 37.29 3.95
C GLN A 117 31.91 37.16 3.83
N GLN A 118 31.23 38.15 3.24
CA GLN A 118 29.80 38.10 3.01
C GLN A 118 29.38 36.95 2.07
N ASP A 119 30.18 36.68 1.03
CA ASP A 119 29.95 35.55 0.12
C ASP A 119 30.16 34.20 0.84
N ILE A 120 31.16 34.09 1.72
CA ILE A 120 31.39 32.91 2.56
C ILE A 120 30.22 32.68 3.53
N ASP A 121 29.74 33.73 4.19
CA ASP A 121 28.61 33.62 5.11
C ASP A 121 27.33 33.18 4.37
N SER A 122 27.13 33.68 3.15
CA SER A 122 26.01 33.28 2.28
C SER A 122 26.12 31.82 1.81
N LEU A 123 27.34 31.35 1.49
CA LEU A 123 27.62 29.95 1.19
C LEU A 123 27.29 29.04 2.38
N ASN A 124 27.76 29.41 3.58
CA ASN A 124 27.51 28.65 4.79
C ASN A 124 26.00 28.54 5.08
N SER A 125 25.26 29.65 4.98
CA SER A 125 23.79 29.62 5.16
C SER A 125 23.09 28.75 4.11
N THR A 126 23.55 28.77 2.85
CA THR A 126 22.99 27.93 1.79
C THR A 126 23.26 26.44 2.06
N CYS A 127 24.48 26.10 2.49
CA CYS A 127 24.85 24.75 2.90
C CYS A 127 23.99 24.24 4.07
N GLU A 128 23.79 25.05 5.11
CA GLU A 128 22.91 24.71 6.23
C GLU A 128 21.47 24.39 5.77
N ARG A 129 20.93 25.20 4.84
CA ARG A 129 19.61 24.96 4.26
C ARG A 129 19.56 23.66 3.46
N MET A 130 20.63 23.31 2.73
CA MET A 130 20.72 22.03 2.01
C MET A 130 20.77 20.85 2.98
N PHE A 131 21.51 20.96 4.09
CA PHE A 131 21.53 19.92 5.13
C PHE A 131 20.14 19.72 5.77
N ALA A 132 19.46 20.81 6.12
CA ALA A 132 18.09 20.73 6.65
C ALA A 132 17.13 20.05 5.65
N LEU A 133 17.26 20.36 4.36
CA LEU A 133 16.45 19.74 3.31
C LEU A 133 16.78 18.25 3.15
N HIS A 134 18.05 17.85 3.27
CA HIS A 134 18.45 16.44 3.25
C HIS A 134 17.80 15.63 4.37
N GLN A 135 17.73 16.18 5.59
CA GLN A 135 17.04 15.53 6.71
C GLN A 135 15.53 15.35 6.45
N VAL A 136 14.89 16.32 5.77
CA VAL A 136 13.49 16.19 5.35
C VAL A 136 13.33 15.09 4.29
N SER A 137 14.27 15.01 3.34
CA SER A 137 14.31 13.95 2.33
C SER A 137 14.42 12.55 2.97
N GLU A 138 15.28 12.40 3.98
CA GLU A 138 15.43 11.13 4.72
C GLU A 138 14.12 10.71 5.42
N LYS A 139 13.42 11.66 6.06
CA LYS A 139 12.10 11.41 6.67
C LYS A 139 11.06 11.01 5.63
N ASN A 140 11.09 11.61 4.44
CA ASN A 140 10.19 11.26 3.34
C ASN A 140 10.49 9.86 2.79
N LEU A 141 11.77 9.50 2.65
CA LEU A 141 12.21 8.16 2.25
C LEU A 141 11.70 7.11 3.24
N GLN A 142 11.85 7.37 4.55
CA GLN A 142 11.35 6.47 5.58
C GLN A 142 9.82 6.26 5.49
N CYS A 143 9.07 7.32 5.20
CA CYS A 143 7.63 7.24 4.96
C CYS A 143 7.31 6.35 3.73
N GLN A 144 8.07 6.49 2.64
CA GLN A 144 7.89 5.66 1.44
C GLN A 144 8.19 4.19 1.71
N LEU A 145 9.22 3.88 2.51
CA LEU A 145 9.52 2.52 2.91
C LEU A 145 8.37 1.89 3.70
N GLY A 146 7.77 2.63 4.64
CA GLY A 146 6.59 2.17 5.39
C GLY A 146 5.36 1.90 4.50
N VAL A 147 5.10 2.76 3.52
CA VAL A 147 4.03 2.56 2.52
C VAL A 147 4.29 1.31 1.68
N MET A 148 5.52 1.13 1.20
CA MET A 148 5.92 -0.02 0.39
C MET A 148 5.81 -1.33 1.19
N GLU A 149 6.23 -1.33 2.45
CA GLU A 149 6.09 -2.49 3.33
C GLU A 149 4.61 -2.83 3.56
N SER A 150 3.76 -1.83 3.78
CA SER A 150 2.30 -1.99 3.90
C SER A 150 1.71 -2.64 2.63
N MET A 151 2.14 -2.19 1.45
CA MET A 151 1.71 -2.77 0.17
C MET A 151 2.17 -4.21 0.00
N THR A 152 3.43 -4.52 0.33
CA THR A 152 3.97 -5.88 0.25
C THR A 152 3.22 -6.82 1.19
N MET A 153 3.00 -6.42 2.44
CA MET A 153 2.21 -7.20 3.41
C MET A 153 0.81 -7.50 2.88
N LEU A 154 0.13 -6.50 2.33
CA LEU A 154 -1.21 -6.67 1.74
C LEU A 154 -1.19 -7.64 0.55
N LEU A 155 -0.21 -7.51 -0.35
CA LEU A 155 -0.07 -8.38 -1.52
C LEU A 155 0.16 -9.84 -1.10
N GLU A 156 1.06 -10.09 -0.16
CA GLU A 156 1.32 -11.45 0.37
C GLU A 156 0.05 -12.05 0.97
N ARG A 157 -0.75 -11.23 1.65
CA ARG A 157 -1.96 -11.69 2.33
C ARG A 157 -3.11 -11.96 1.37
N ILE A 158 -3.28 -11.11 0.35
CA ILE A 158 -4.19 -11.37 -0.77
C ILE A 158 -3.80 -12.67 -1.46
N GLN A 159 -2.52 -12.86 -1.76
CA GLN A 159 -2.02 -14.07 -2.42
C GLN A 159 -2.31 -15.34 -1.59
N LYS A 160 -2.09 -15.32 -0.27
CA LYS A 160 -2.43 -16.43 0.63
C LYS A 160 -3.93 -16.75 0.62
N VAL A 161 -4.78 -15.73 0.59
CA VAL A 161 -6.24 -15.91 0.49
C VAL A 161 -6.63 -16.49 -0.88
N GLU A 162 -6.02 -16.03 -1.97
CA GLU A 162 -6.24 -16.56 -3.33
C GLU A 162 -5.80 -18.02 -3.48
N GLN A 163 -4.74 -18.42 -2.80
CA GLN A 163 -4.25 -19.81 -2.78
C GLN A 163 -5.06 -20.72 -1.84
N GLY A 164 -6.01 -20.16 -1.07
CA GLY A 164 -6.76 -20.90 -0.05
C GLY A 164 -5.93 -21.26 1.19
N GLU A 165 -4.75 -20.66 1.36
CA GLU A 165 -3.80 -20.91 2.45
C GLU A 165 -3.99 -19.96 3.66
N GLY A 166 -5.05 -19.14 3.67
CA GLY A 166 -5.31 -18.21 4.75
C GLY A 166 -6.73 -17.65 4.77
N TYR A 167 -7.10 -17.06 5.91
CA TYR A 167 -8.34 -16.31 6.06
C TYR A 167 -8.06 -14.81 6.07
N TRP A 168 -8.95 -14.02 5.47
CA TRP A 168 -8.85 -12.56 5.57
C TRP A 168 -9.44 -12.08 6.89
N SER A 169 -8.57 -11.61 7.78
CA SER A 169 -8.95 -10.90 9.00
C SER A 169 -8.70 -9.42 8.81
N GLU A 170 -9.77 -8.64 8.71
CA GLU A 170 -9.70 -7.19 8.57
C GLU A 170 -9.00 -6.55 9.78
N GLU A 171 -9.34 -6.99 10.99
CA GLU A 171 -8.74 -6.49 12.24
C GLU A 171 -7.23 -6.72 12.29
N GLU A 172 -6.76 -7.91 11.88
CA GLU A 172 -5.34 -8.24 11.89
C GLU A 172 -4.60 -7.56 10.71
N VAL A 173 -5.27 -7.23 9.60
CA VAL A 173 -4.68 -6.38 8.55
C VAL A 173 -4.48 -4.96 9.06
N LEU A 174 -5.51 -4.39 9.69
CA LEU A 174 -5.44 -3.04 10.23
C LEU A 174 -4.40 -2.93 11.35
N GLU A 175 -4.27 -3.95 12.19
CA GLU A 175 -3.26 -3.93 13.25
C GLU A 175 -1.84 -3.98 12.69
N GLN A 176 -1.56 -4.84 11.71
CA GLN A 176 -0.25 -4.87 11.05
C GLN A 176 0.07 -3.55 10.33
N LEU A 177 -0.93 -2.92 9.71
CA LEU A 177 -0.74 -1.58 9.11
C LEU A 177 -0.38 -0.54 10.17
N ARG A 178 -1.03 -0.55 11.34
CA ARG A 178 -0.67 0.33 12.46
C ARG A 178 0.73 0.07 12.98
N GLU A 179 1.14 -1.19 13.10
CA GLU A 179 2.51 -1.52 13.54
C GLU A 179 3.57 -0.96 12.59
N ILE A 180 3.35 -1.10 11.28
CA ILE A 180 4.22 -0.52 10.25
C ILE A 180 4.24 1.02 10.38
N GLU A 181 3.07 1.64 10.56
CA GLU A 181 2.95 3.09 10.74
C GLU A 181 3.71 3.56 12.00
N MET A 182 3.46 2.94 13.16
CA MET A 182 4.11 3.28 14.42
C MET A 182 5.63 3.15 14.33
N ARG A 183 6.15 2.06 13.74
CA ARG A 183 7.59 1.88 13.54
C ARG A 183 8.16 2.95 12.62
N THR A 184 7.47 3.27 11.53
CA THR A 184 7.87 4.33 10.59
C THR A 184 7.95 5.68 11.28
N GLN A 185 6.95 6.03 12.11
CA GLN A 185 6.93 7.26 12.89
C GLN A 185 8.05 7.31 13.95
N ALA A 186 8.31 6.20 14.64
CA ALA A 186 9.38 6.13 15.64
C ALA A 186 10.75 6.40 15.02
N ILE A 187 11.03 5.84 13.83
CA ILE A 187 12.28 6.11 13.10
C ILE A 187 12.36 7.59 12.70
N GLN A 188 11.27 8.19 12.24
CA GLN A 188 11.24 9.62 11.90
C GLN A 188 11.50 10.53 13.12
N GLN A 189 10.99 10.17 14.29
CA GLN A 189 11.24 10.89 15.54
C GLN A 189 12.71 10.79 15.94
N HIS A 190 13.28 9.58 15.92
CA HIS A 190 14.70 9.34 16.22
C HIS A 190 15.63 10.10 15.26
N LEU A 191 15.32 10.14 13.95
CA LEU A 191 16.06 10.96 12.98
C LEU A 191 15.95 12.46 13.29
N GLY A 192 14.79 12.92 13.77
CA GLY A 192 14.62 14.31 14.21
C GLY A 192 15.41 14.66 15.47
N GLU A 193 15.51 13.73 16.43
CA GLU A 193 16.30 13.92 17.65
C GLU A 193 17.80 13.90 17.38
N LYS A 194 18.27 12.96 16.55
CA LYS A 194 19.67 12.88 16.12
C LYS A 194 20.11 14.19 15.45
N ALA A 195 19.30 14.69 14.51
CA ALA A 195 19.56 15.97 13.84
C ALA A 195 19.66 17.16 14.82
N ARG A 196 18.80 17.22 15.85
CA ARG A 196 18.87 18.27 16.88
C ARG A 196 20.11 18.15 17.76
N ASN A 197 20.53 16.94 18.08
CA ASN A 197 21.71 16.72 18.90
C ASN A 197 22.99 17.09 18.15
N GLU A 198 23.06 16.82 16.85
CA GLU A 198 24.19 17.21 16.00
C GLU A 198 24.29 18.73 15.82
N GLN A 199 23.17 19.47 15.91
CA GLN A 199 23.14 20.94 15.85
C GLN A 199 23.54 21.64 17.17
N ASN A 200 23.62 20.92 18.29
CA ASN A 200 23.94 21.49 19.62
C ASN A 200 25.40 21.23 20.05
N ILE A 201 26.26 20.74 19.16
CA ILE A 201 27.67 20.43 19.46
C ILE A 201 28.63 21.61 19.18
N ASP A 202 28.12 22.72 18.66
CA ASP A 202 28.87 23.96 18.45
C ASP A 202 28.61 25.02 19.55
#